data_AF-A0A1M5S9T2-F1
#
_entry.id   AF-A0A1M5S9T2-F1
#
_cell.length_a   1.000
_cell.length_b   1.000
_cell.length_c   1.000
_cell.angle_alpha   90.00
_cell.angle_beta   90.00
_cell.angle_gamma   90.00
#
_symmetry.space_group_name_H-M   'P 1'
#
loop_
_entity.id
_entity.type
_entity.pdbx_description
1 polymer ?
#
loop_
_entity_poly.entity_id
_entity_poly.type
_entity_poly.pdbx_seq_one_letter_code
_entity_poly.pdbx_strand_id
1 'polypeptide(L)'
;MNLKSVGMLALLLLIVFSMSNTLGTGITLLIFAIIFLVQAILFSIKTEYYDKFLSFTNPGLYSAYSEKGSDFIRKKRRMNIISYYLFSAITGFNAFTQIRLMTKIDARPLFNYREYFPFAIVIMVLIFLTNHASILTIKKSKTANEDLGWNIIIGIVLAIILVGFVSLYVFHSIF
;
A
#
# COMPACT_ATOMS: atom_id res chain seq x y z
N MET A 1 9.15 -10.31 8.72
CA MET A 1 7.83 -10.82 8.28
C MET A 1 7.84 -12.33 8.38
N ASN A 2 6.71 -12.96 8.74
CA ASN A 2 6.58 -14.41 8.65
C ASN A 2 6.37 -14.81 7.18
N LEU A 3 6.77 -16.02 6.79
CA LEU A 3 6.57 -16.60 5.46
C LEU A 3 5.12 -16.46 4.98
N LYS A 4 4.16 -16.57 5.91
CA LYS A 4 2.73 -16.36 5.65
C LYS A 4 2.42 -14.97 5.07
N SER A 5 2.99 -13.91 5.64
CA SER A 5 2.78 -12.54 5.16
C SER A 5 3.42 -12.31 3.79
N VAL A 6 4.57 -12.93 3.53
CA VAL A 6 5.22 -12.88 2.20
C VAL A 6 4.36 -13.60 1.16
N GLY A 7 3.85 -14.79 1.51
CA GLY A 7 2.94 -15.56 0.65
C GLY A 7 1.66 -14.80 0.31
N MET A 8 1.02 -14.13 1.29
CA MET A 8 -0.16 -13.31 1.03
C MET A 8 0.13 -12.15 0.08
N LEU A 9 1.30 -11.52 0.21
CA LEU A 9 1.69 -10.38 -0.62
C LEU A 9 1.99 -10.81 -2.06
N ALA A 10 2.69 -11.94 -2.23
CA ALA A 10 2.89 -12.56 -3.54
C ALA A 10 1.55 -12.93 -4.21
N LEU A 11 0.60 -13.46 -3.43
CA LEU A 11 -0.72 -13.82 -3.92
C LEU A 11 -1.54 -12.59 -4.32
N LEU A 12 -1.45 -11.49 -3.55
CA LEU A 12 -2.05 -10.21 -3.89
C LEU A 12 -1.48 -9.65 -5.20
N LEU A 13 -0.16 -9.68 -5.38
CA LEU A 13 0.49 -9.26 -6.63
C LEU A 13 0.03 -10.11 -7.82
N LEU A 14 -0.11 -11.42 -7.64
CA LEU A 14 -0.60 -12.33 -8.68
C LEU A 14 -2.07 -12.06 -9.05
N ILE A 15 -2.91 -11.71 -8.06
CA ILE A 15 -4.30 -11.28 -8.31
C ILE A 15 -4.32 -9.97 -9.10
N VAL A 16 -3.58 -8.95 -8.64
CA VAL A 16 -3.49 -7.65 -9.32
C VAL A 16 -3.05 -7.83 -10.77
N PHE A 17 -2.02 -8.64 -10.98
CA PHE A 17 -1.48 -8.97 -12.30
C PHE A 17 -2.53 -9.66 -13.19
N SER A 18 -3.16 -10.72 -12.69
CA SER A 18 -4.16 -11.48 -13.44
C SER A 18 -5.38 -10.64 -13.82
N MET A 19 -5.85 -9.79 -12.90
CA MET A 19 -6.95 -8.86 -13.16
C MET A 19 -6.55 -7.81 -14.18
N SER A 20 -5.34 -7.23 -14.08
CA SER A 20 -4.86 -6.21 -15.01
C SER A 20 -4.80 -6.74 -16.44
N ASN A 21 -4.42 -8.01 -16.62
CA ASN A 21 -4.34 -8.64 -17.94
C ASN A 21 -5.69 -9.06 -18.52
N THR A 22 -6.66 -9.44 -17.67
CA THR A 22 -7.97 -9.93 -18.14
C THR A 22 -9.01 -8.82 -18.26
N LEU A 23 -9.03 -7.87 -17.32
CA LEU A 23 -10.02 -6.80 -17.24
C LEU A 23 -9.47 -5.45 -17.73
N GLY A 24 -8.15 -5.34 -17.91
CA GLY A 24 -7.47 -4.07 -18.16
C GLY A 24 -7.13 -3.32 -16.86
N THR A 25 -6.10 -2.49 -16.93
CA THR A 25 -5.56 -1.74 -15.78
C THR A 25 -6.59 -0.78 -15.18
N GLY A 26 -7.36 -0.06 -16.02
CA GLY A 26 -8.37 0.89 -15.56
C GLY A 26 -9.46 0.26 -14.70
N ILE A 27 -10.05 -0.86 -15.15
CA ILE A 27 -11.07 -1.60 -14.39
C ILE A 27 -10.47 -2.20 -13.11
N THR A 28 -9.25 -2.74 -13.20
CA THR A 28 -8.55 -3.29 -12.03
C THR A 28 -8.37 -2.22 -10.95
N LEU A 29 -7.89 -1.03 -11.32
CA LEU A 29 -7.75 0.10 -10.39
C LEU A 29 -9.10 0.51 -9.78
N LEU A 30 -10.19 0.51 -10.56
CA LEU A 30 -11.53 0.82 -10.04
C LEU A 30 -11.96 -0.16 -8.96
N ILE A 31 -11.73 -1.46 -9.19
CA ILE A 31 -12.05 -2.50 -8.19
C ILE A 31 -11.25 -2.28 -6.91
N PHE A 32 -9.94 -1.99 -7.02
CA PHE A 32 -9.12 -1.69 -5.85
C PHE A 32 -9.56 -0.43 -5.11
N ALA A 33 -9.99 0.61 -5.83
CA ALA A 33 -10.56 1.81 -5.23
C ALA A 33 -11.78 1.47 -4.36
N ILE A 34 -12.70 0.65 -4.88
CA ILE A 34 -13.88 0.18 -4.14
C ILE A 34 -13.46 -0.66 -2.92
N ILE A 35 -12.50 -1.58 -3.07
CA ILE A 35 -11.98 -2.40 -1.95
C ILE A 35 -11.43 -1.50 -0.84
N PHE A 36 -10.63 -0.47 -1.18
CA PHE A 36 -10.09 0.47 -0.19
C PHE A 36 -11.20 1.25 0.51
N LEU A 37 -12.23 1.68 -0.24
CA LEU A 37 -13.39 2.36 0.35
C LEU A 37 -14.12 1.45 1.34
N VAL A 38 -14.40 0.22 0.96
CA VAL A 38 -15.07 -0.78 1.81
C VAL A 38 -14.23 -1.04 3.07
N GLN A 39 -12.92 -1.18 2.95
CA GLN A 39 -12.04 -1.35 4.11
C GLN A 39 -12.08 -0.13 5.04
N ALA A 40 -12.03 1.10 4.50
CA ALA A 40 -12.11 2.32 5.30
C ALA A 40 -13.42 2.38 6.10
N ILE A 41 -14.54 2.02 5.47
CA ILE A 41 -15.86 1.96 6.12
C ILE A 41 -15.86 0.88 7.21
N LEU A 42 -15.43 -0.35 6.90
CA LEU A 42 -15.42 -1.45 7.88
C LEU A 42 -14.57 -1.11 9.12
N PHE A 43 -13.38 -0.55 8.93
CA PHE A 43 -12.51 -0.15 10.04
C PHE A 43 -13.06 1.03 10.85
N SER A 44 -13.95 1.82 10.28
CA SER A 44 -14.64 2.91 10.97
C SER A 44 -15.80 2.40 11.85
N ILE A 45 -16.48 1.32 11.44
CA ILE A 45 -17.65 0.79 12.15
C ILE A 45 -17.24 -0.02 13.39
N LYS A 46 -16.36 -1.01 13.25
CA LYS A 46 -15.92 -1.86 14.37
C LYS A 46 -14.41 -1.99 14.45
N THR A 47 -13.90 -1.81 15.66
CA THR A 47 -12.47 -1.90 15.98
C THR A 47 -11.92 -3.31 15.71
N GLU A 48 -12.73 -4.32 15.98
CA GLU A 48 -12.42 -5.75 15.80
C GLU A 48 -12.06 -6.09 14.35
N TYR A 49 -12.68 -5.44 13.36
CA TYR A 49 -12.35 -5.69 11.95
C TYR A 49 -10.93 -5.23 11.62
N TYR A 50 -10.52 -4.08 12.17
CA TYR A 50 -9.16 -3.59 12.01
C TYR A 50 -8.15 -4.50 12.71
N ASP A 51 -8.44 -4.93 13.93
CA ASP A 51 -7.52 -5.76 14.72
C ASP A 51 -7.34 -7.15 14.07
N LYS A 52 -8.42 -7.76 13.58
CA LYS A 52 -8.37 -9.01 12.81
C LYS A 52 -7.59 -8.84 11.50
N PHE A 53 -7.81 -7.74 10.78
CA PHE A 53 -7.08 -7.46 9.55
C PHE A 53 -5.58 -7.29 9.81
N LEU A 54 -5.19 -6.50 10.80
CA LEU A 54 -3.79 -6.21 11.09
C LEU A 54 -3.06 -7.44 11.63
N SER A 55 -3.69 -8.19 12.53
CA SER A 55 -3.13 -9.45 13.05
C SER A 55 -2.96 -10.52 11.98
N PHE A 56 -3.86 -10.57 10.99
CA PHE A 56 -3.76 -11.49 9.86
C PHE A 56 -2.67 -11.09 8.86
N THR A 57 -2.68 -9.83 8.42
CA THR A 57 -1.77 -9.34 7.36
C THR A 57 -0.35 -9.15 7.86
N ASN A 58 -0.20 -8.62 9.08
CA ASN A 58 1.09 -8.27 9.66
C ASN A 58 1.12 -8.53 11.18
N PRO A 59 1.15 -9.81 11.60
CA PRO A 59 1.07 -10.20 13.01
C PRO A 59 2.16 -9.57 13.88
N GLY A 60 3.38 -9.41 13.34
CA GLY A 60 4.49 -8.81 14.08
C GLY A 60 4.33 -7.31 14.33
N LEU A 61 3.67 -6.59 13.41
CA LEU A 61 3.32 -5.19 13.64
C LEU A 61 2.17 -5.09 14.63
N TYR A 62 1.15 -5.95 14.49
CA TYR A 62 0.03 -6.01 15.44
C TYR A 62 0.52 -6.23 16.89
N SER A 63 1.39 -7.22 17.11
CA SER A 63 1.92 -7.51 18.45
C SER A 63 2.67 -6.32 19.03
N ALA A 64 3.52 -5.66 18.23
CA ALA A 64 4.25 -4.47 18.68
C ALA A 64 3.33 -3.30 19.07
N TYR A 65 2.24 -3.07 18.33
CA TYR A 65 1.24 -2.06 18.68
C TYR A 65 0.40 -2.46 19.90
N SER A 66 0.04 -3.74 20.02
CA SER A 66 -0.75 -4.26 21.13
C SER A 66 0.02 -4.21 22.45
N GLU A 67 1.32 -4.54 22.45
CA GLU A 67 2.19 -4.49 23.63
C GLU A 67 2.39 -3.06 24.18
N LYS A 68 2.32 -2.04 23.32
CA LYS A 68 2.50 -0.62 23.73
C LYS A 68 1.25 0.00 24.37
N GLY A 69 0.08 -0.59 24.14
CA GLY A 69 -1.18 -0.14 24.73
C GLY A 69 -2.21 0.35 23.70
N SER A 70 -3.45 0.49 24.19
CA SER A 70 -4.64 0.74 23.37
C SER A 70 -4.63 2.08 22.61
N ASP A 71 -3.92 3.08 23.12
CA ASP A 71 -3.82 4.39 22.45
C ASP A 71 -3.02 4.33 21.14
N PHE A 72 -1.96 3.52 21.09
CA PHE A 72 -1.14 3.33 19.89
C PHE A 72 -1.96 2.68 18.76
N ILE A 73 -2.64 1.57 19.08
CA ILE A 73 -3.45 0.85 18.08
C ILE A 73 -4.66 1.69 17.61
N ARG A 74 -5.30 2.44 18.53
CA ARG A 74 -6.40 3.35 18.18
C ARG A 74 -5.95 4.44 17.23
N LYS A 75 -4.77 5.03 17.47
CA LYS A 75 -4.24 6.09 16.60
C LYS A 75 -3.81 5.54 15.25
N LYS A 76 -3.17 4.37 15.22
CA LYS A 76 -2.81 3.68 13.97
C LYS A 76 -4.04 3.33 13.15
N ARG A 77 -5.13 2.86 13.77
CA ARG A 77 -6.41 2.60 13.10
C ARG A 77 -6.95 3.86 12.43
N ARG A 78 -7.03 4.98 13.15
CA ARG A 78 -7.51 6.25 12.59
C ARG A 78 -6.68 6.68 11.37
N MET A 79 -5.36 6.55 11.46
CA MET A 79 -4.48 6.87 10.34
C MET A 79 -4.74 5.96 9.14
N ASN A 80 -4.84 4.65 9.35
CA ASN A 80 -5.13 3.72 8.26
C ASN A 80 -6.49 3.98 7.61
N ILE A 81 -7.54 4.32 8.38
CA ILE A 81 -8.85 4.71 7.83
C ILE A 81 -8.70 5.90 6.88
N ILE A 82 -8.00 6.96 7.32
CA ILE A 82 -7.74 8.15 6.49
C ILE A 82 -6.96 7.77 5.23
N SER A 83 -5.89 6.97 5.38
CA SER A 83 -5.10 6.49 4.24
C SER A 83 -5.93 5.68 3.25
N TYR A 84 -6.83 4.81 3.71
CA TYR A 84 -7.69 4.02 2.81
C TYR A 84 -8.71 4.89 2.06
N TYR A 85 -9.29 5.91 2.70
CA TYR A 85 -10.10 6.89 1.98
C TYR A 85 -9.29 7.65 0.92
N LEU A 86 -8.08 8.10 1.25
CA LEU A 86 -7.19 8.77 0.29
C LEU A 86 -6.78 7.84 -0.86
N PHE A 87 -6.40 6.60 -0.56
CA PHE A 87 -6.07 5.60 -1.59
C PHE A 87 -7.26 5.29 -2.47
N SER A 88 -8.47 5.16 -1.91
CA SER A 88 -9.69 5.00 -2.70
C SER A 88 -9.88 6.17 -3.67
N ALA A 89 -9.72 7.42 -3.20
CA ALA A 89 -9.93 8.60 -4.04
C ALA A 89 -8.89 8.70 -5.16
N ILE A 90 -7.61 8.56 -4.84
CA ILE A 90 -6.51 8.64 -5.81
C ILE A 90 -6.60 7.49 -6.82
N THR A 91 -6.83 6.26 -6.35
CA THR A 91 -6.95 5.08 -7.22
C THR A 91 -8.18 5.19 -8.11
N GLY A 92 -9.32 5.66 -7.57
CA GLY A 92 -10.54 5.87 -8.33
C GLY A 92 -10.39 6.96 -9.41
N PHE A 93 -9.71 8.05 -9.10
CA PHE A 93 -9.39 9.10 -10.08
C PHE A 93 -8.47 8.57 -11.20
N ASN A 94 -7.44 7.81 -10.83
CA ASN A 94 -6.54 7.16 -11.80
C ASN A 94 -7.29 6.15 -12.68
N ALA A 95 -8.18 5.35 -12.09
CA ALA A 95 -9.03 4.42 -12.82
C ALA A 95 -9.93 5.15 -13.83
N PHE A 96 -10.61 6.21 -13.40
CA PHE A 96 -11.44 7.04 -14.28
C PHE A 96 -10.64 7.61 -15.45
N THR A 97 -9.47 8.18 -15.17
CA THR A 97 -8.59 8.74 -16.21
C THR A 97 -8.13 7.68 -17.19
N GLN A 98 -7.70 6.51 -16.70
CA GLN A 98 -7.27 5.41 -17.58
C GLN A 98 -8.40 4.88 -18.45
N ILE A 99 -9.58 4.62 -17.88
CA ILE A 99 -10.76 4.13 -18.63
C ILE A 99 -11.15 5.15 -19.72
N ARG A 100 -11.15 6.44 -19.40
CA ARG A 100 -11.49 7.50 -20.35
C ARG A 100 -10.45 7.62 -21.47
N LEU A 101 -9.17 7.46 -21.17
CA LEU A 101 -8.09 7.54 -22.16
C LEU A 101 -7.94 6.26 -23.00
N MET A 102 -8.36 5.10 -22.48
CA MET A 102 -8.32 3.81 -23.17
C MET A 102 -9.09 3.81 -24.50
N THR A 103 -10.07 4.71 -24.64
CA THR A 103 -10.87 4.88 -25.87
C THR A 103 -10.26 5.86 -26.88
N LYS A 104 -9.18 6.58 -26.52
CA LYS A 104 -8.64 7.69 -27.31
C LYS A 104 -7.15 7.59 -27.63
N ILE A 105 -6.38 6.90 -26.80
CA ILE A 105 -4.95 6.69 -26.96
C ILE A 105 -4.74 5.19 -26.77
N ASP A 106 -3.87 4.59 -27.60
CA ASP A 106 -3.43 3.21 -27.44
C ASP A 106 -2.74 3.09 -26.07
N ALA A 107 -3.54 2.82 -25.04
CA ALA A 107 -3.15 2.84 -23.63
C ALA A 107 -2.40 1.55 -23.33
N ARG A 108 -1.26 1.37 -24.01
CA ARG A 108 -0.34 0.29 -23.71
C ARG A 108 0.17 0.50 -22.29
N PRO A 109 0.26 -0.57 -21.49
CA PRO A 109 0.77 -0.47 -20.13
C PRO A 109 2.16 0.19 -20.13
N LEU A 110 2.39 1.13 -19.20
CA LEU A 110 3.65 1.86 -19.00
C LEU A 110 4.85 0.93 -18.79
N PHE A 111 4.60 -0.31 -18.38
CA PHE A 111 5.61 -1.34 -18.18
C PHE A 111 5.25 -2.59 -18.97
N ASN A 112 6.20 -3.08 -19.77
CA ASN A 112 6.12 -4.43 -20.34
C ASN A 112 6.39 -5.49 -19.26
N TYR A 113 6.06 -6.75 -19.52
CA TYR A 113 6.22 -7.87 -18.57
C TYR A 113 7.65 -7.99 -17.99
N ARG A 114 8.67 -7.69 -18.80
CA ARG A 114 10.08 -7.68 -18.36
C ARG A 114 10.41 -6.59 -17.34
N GLU A 115 9.62 -5.52 -17.30
CA GLU A 115 9.85 -4.32 -16.49
C GLU A 115 8.97 -4.34 -15.23
N TYR A 116 7.80 -4.97 -15.32
CA TYR A 116 6.90 -5.18 -14.17
C TYR A 116 7.56 -6.02 -13.06
N PHE A 117 8.31 -7.06 -13.44
CA PHE A 117 8.90 -7.98 -12.47
C PHE A 117 10.00 -7.32 -11.59
N PRO A 118 11.00 -6.61 -12.15
CA PRO A 118 11.93 -5.80 -11.36
C PRO A 118 11.22 -4.78 -10.47
N PHE A 119 10.21 -4.10 -10.98
CA PHE A 119 9.45 -3.11 -10.23
C PHE A 119 8.70 -3.73 -9.04
N ALA A 120 8.05 -4.88 -9.24
CA ALA A 120 7.39 -5.63 -8.17
C ALA A 120 8.37 -6.08 -7.07
N ILE A 121 9.60 -6.48 -7.44
CA ILE A 121 10.67 -6.81 -6.48
C ILE A 121 11.05 -5.57 -5.67
N VAL A 122 11.27 -4.42 -6.31
CA VAL A 122 11.59 -3.16 -5.61
C VAL A 122 10.49 -2.80 -4.62
N ILE A 123 9.22 -2.88 -5.02
CA ILE A 123 8.08 -2.65 -4.12
C ILE A 123 8.09 -3.63 -2.94
N MET A 124 8.33 -4.93 -3.18
CA MET A 124 8.40 -5.92 -2.10
C MET A 124 9.51 -5.59 -1.10
N VAL A 125 10.70 -5.22 -1.57
CA VAL A 125 11.82 -4.82 -0.71
C VAL A 125 11.44 -3.58 0.10
N LEU A 126 10.85 -2.57 -0.53
CA LEU A 126 10.41 -1.35 0.16
C LEU A 126 9.36 -1.65 1.23
N ILE A 127 8.37 -2.51 0.96
CA ILE A 127 7.37 -2.90 1.95
C ILE A 127 8.04 -3.62 3.13
N PHE A 128 8.99 -4.52 2.86
CA PHE A 128 9.72 -5.21 3.91
C PHE A 128 10.51 -4.24 4.80
N LEU A 129 11.26 -3.32 4.18
CA LEU A 129 12.04 -2.29 4.88
C LEU A 129 11.13 -1.37 5.70
N THR A 130 10.00 -0.93 5.13
CA THR A 130 9.02 -0.08 5.81
C THR A 130 8.45 -0.80 7.03
N ASN A 131 8.07 -2.06 6.89
CA ASN A 131 7.55 -2.84 7.99
C ASN A 131 8.58 -2.99 9.12
N HIS A 132 9.84 -3.30 8.76
CA HIS A 132 10.91 -3.41 9.73
C HIS A 132 11.17 -2.07 10.44
N ALA A 133 11.25 -0.98 9.70
CA ALA A 133 11.42 0.37 10.23
C ALA A 133 10.26 0.77 11.15
N SER A 134 9.01 0.52 10.76
CA SER A 134 7.84 0.80 11.60
C SER A 134 7.87 0.02 12.92
N ILE A 135 8.26 -1.26 12.91
CA ILE A 135 8.40 -2.06 14.14
C ILE A 135 9.50 -1.50 15.05
N LEU A 136 10.65 -1.08 14.49
CA LEU A 136 11.71 -0.46 15.27
C LEU A 136 11.26 0.88 15.86
N THR A 137 10.53 1.66 15.07
CA THR A 137 10.02 2.97 15.44
C THR A 137 9.09 2.85 16.65
N ILE A 138 8.06 2.01 16.55
CA ILE A 138 7.11 1.85 17.65
C ILE A 138 7.78 1.35 18.93
N LYS A 139 8.74 0.41 18.82
CA LYS A 139 9.48 -0.09 19.98
C LYS A 139 10.22 1.04 20.70
N LYS A 140 10.81 1.98 19.96
CA LYS A 140 11.53 3.14 20.51
C LYS A 140 10.63 4.27 20.98
N SER A 141 9.49 4.50 20.33
CA SER A 141 8.61 5.61 20.65
C SER A 141 7.99 5.50 22.05
N LYS A 142 7.97 6.62 22.77
CA LYS A 142 7.37 6.74 24.10
C LYS A 142 5.89 7.09 24.03
N THR A 143 5.48 7.83 23.00
CA THR A 143 4.09 8.25 22.79
C THR A 143 3.57 7.87 21.41
N ALA A 144 2.25 7.72 21.28
CA ALA A 144 1.61 7.48 19.99
C ALA A 144 1.74 8.66 19.01
N ASN A 145 2.00 9.87 19.52
CA ASN A 145 2.27 11.04 18.69
C ASN A 145 3.67 10.98 18.07
N GLU A 146 4.65 10.56 18.85
CA GLU A 146 6.03 10.36 18.39
C GLU A 146 6.12 9.23 17.35
N ASP A 147 5.49 8.08 17.60
CA ASP A 147 5.41 6.98 16.62
C ASP A 147 4.78 7.46 15.30
N LEU A 148 3.71 8.25 15.38
CA LEU A 148 3.07 8.80 14.20
C LEU A 148 4.01 9.72 13.41
N GLY A 149 4.71 10.64 14.10
CA GLY A 149 5.64 11.59 13.48
C GLY A 149 6.74 10.86 12.72
N TRP A 150 7.37 9.85 13.33
CA TRP A 150 8.38 9.05 12.67
C TRP A 150 7.85 8.25 11.47
N ASN A 151 6.66 7.64 11.59
CA ASN A 151 6.06 6.94 10.45
C ASN A 151 5.74 7.88 9.28
N ILE A 152 5.34 9.13 9.53
CA ILE A 152 5.15 10.15 8.49
C ILE A 152 6.49 10.48 7.81
N ILE A 153 7.56 10.72 8.58
CA ILE A 153 8.89 11.02 8.05
C ILE A 153 9.40 9.86 7.17
N ILE A 154 9.29 8.62 7.67
CA ILE A 154 9.67 7.41 6.91
C ILE A 154 8.87 7.33 5.60
N GLY A 155 7.56 7.59 5.66
CA GLY A 155 6.70 7.61 4.48
C GLY A 155 7.12 8.65 3.43
N ILE A 156 7.47 9.86 3.86
CA ILE A 156 7.96 10.93 2.96
C ILE A 156 9.27 10.53 2.31
N VAL A 157 10.23 10.00 3.08
CA VAL A 157 11.53 9.55 2.55
C VAL A 157 11.33 8.46 1.50
N LEU A 158 10.46 7.48 1.78
CA LEU A 158 10.15 6.42 0.81
C LEU A 158 9.47 6.94 -0.45
N ALA A 159 8.56 7.92 -0.32
CA ALA A 159 7.91 8.54 -1.46
C ALA A 159 8.93 9.26 -2.36
N ILE A 160 9.90 9.99 -1.78
CA ILE A 160 10.97 10.64 -2.52
C ILE A 160 11.82 9.61 -3.28
N ILE A 161 12.20 8.51 -2.61
CA ILE A 161 12.98 7.42 -3.24
C ILE A 161 12.20 6.80 -4.40
N LEU A 162 10.91 6.51 -4.23
CA LEU A 162 10.05 5.95 -5.27
C LEU A 162 9.88 6.89 -6.46
N VAL A 163 9.63 8.18 -6.22
CA VAL A 163 9.51 9.18 -7.29
C VAL A 163 10.84 9.31 -8.04
N GLY A 164 11.96 9.37 -7.32
CA GLY A 164 13.30 9.41 -7.92
C GLY A 164 13.59 8.19 -8.78
N PHE A 165 13.29 6.98 -8.28
CA PHE A 165 13.46 5.72 -9.02
C PHE A 165 12.60 5.68 -10.28
N VAL A 166 11.30 5.99 -10.18
CA VAL A 166 10.40 6.03 -11.34
C VAL A 166 10.84 7.09 -12.33
N SER A 167 11.28 8.26 -11.87
CA SER A 167 11.75 9.34 -12.75
C SER A 167 13.00 8.91 -13.51
N LEU A 168 14.01 8.35 -12.83
CA LEU A 168 15.21 7.82 -13.47
C LEU A 168 14.87 6.74 -14.50
N TYR A 169 13.95 5.83 -14.16
CA TYR A 169 13.51 4.79 -15.08
C TYR A 169 12.84 5.37 -16.33
N VAL A 170 11.90 6.29 -16.16
CA VAL A 170 11.19 6.95 -17.27
C VAL A 170 12.19 7.72 -18.14
N PHE A 171 13.11 8.49 -17.55
CA PHE A 171 14.15 9.20 -18.30
C PHE A 171 15.06 8.24 -19.08
N HIS A 172 15.47 7.11 -18.50
CA HIS A 172 16.31 6.14 -19.19
C HIS A 172 15.56 5.34 -20.27
N SER A 173 14.22 5.24 -20.20
CA SER A 173 13.41 4.57 -21.22
C SER A 173 13.11 5.45 -22.45
N ILE A 174 13.27 6.77 -22.32
CA ILE A 174 12.97 7.76 -23.36
C ILE A 174 14.20 8.12 -24.21
N PHE A 175 15.42 7.90 -23.69
CA PHE A 175 16.70 8.16 -24.35
C PHE A 175 17.44 6.86 -24.68
#